data_AF-A0A6A5HMP5-F1
#
_entry.id   AF-A0A6A5HMP5-F1
#
_cell.length_a   1.000
_cell.length_b   1.000
_cell.length_c   1.000
_cell.angle_alpha   90.00
_cell.angle_beta   90.00
_cell.angle_gamma   90.00
#
_symmetry.space_group_name_H-M   'P 1'
#
loop_
_entity.id
_entity.type
_entity.pdbx_description
1 polymer ?
#
loop_
_entity_poly.entity_id
_entity_poly.type
_entity_poly.pdbx_seq_one_letter_code
_entity_poly.pdbx_strand_id
1 'polypeptide(L)'
;MPLGLSYPGLKCVLEHLEAVKRAHIIGRSPGLQKIDKLIPLRLKNLYIGSEEMTFNNLIIRYYYKDDVEFETDKKTFSRQSTESREDRMKKFINYFFCGRSIINVDTLRWFDDLFPDFLPVDMKFIVNSLSAVSFSFNTAIPFIDPRSFPLKTLFTSIANTSIFDIQVVKSAETLNLNLNVDRIVTVEDLKKLNNKKVVFERVYYSRIDFISLIVPLIKYHIETKKDIRTTFVILSVYEDFINYMLREFEQAFGEYRSDLDGVNERFLPESSRFSIPISDKSKIHVYATKGSQKGFYEIIVKPVLGK
;
A
#
# COMPACT_ATOMS: atom_id res chain seq x y z
N MET A 1 30.87 38.73 2.98
CA MET A 1 30.17 37.44 2.80
C MET A 1 28.83 37.53 3.51
N PRO A 2 27.72 37.08 2.91
CA PRO A 2 26.45 37.00 3.63
C PRO A 2 26.61 36.10 4.86
N LEU A 3 25.97 36.46 5.96
CA LEU A 3 25.90 35.61 7.15
C LEU A 3 25.27 34.27 6.74
N GLY A 4 25.98 33.17 7.02
CA GLY A 4 25.44 31.82 6.80
C GLY A 4 24.21 31.56 7.65
N LEU A 5 23.40 30.58 7.26
CA LEU A 5 22.29 30.13 8.09
C LEU A 5 22.79 29.69 9.48
N SER A 6 22.06 30.06 10.53
CA SER A 6 22.28 29.52 11.86
C SER A 6 22.06 28.00 11.86
N TYR A 7 22.64 27.29 12.83
CA TYR A 7 22.46 25.83 12.92
C TYR A 7 20.99 25.38 12.94
N PRO A 8 20.08 26.02 13.71
CA PRO A 8 18.65 25.68 13.65
C PRO A 8 18.02 25.91 12.27
N GLY A 9 18.38 27.01 11.60
CA GLY A 9 17.90 27.31 10.25
C GLY A 9 18.40 26.28 9.23
N LEU A 10 19.69 25.94 9.26
CA LEU A 10 20.29 24.93 8.41
C LEU A 10 19.64 23.55 8.64
N LYS A 11 19.42 23.16 9.89
CA LYS A 11 18.75 21.90 10.25
C LYS A 11 17.35 21.83 9.67
N CYS A 12 16.55 22.88 9.87
CA CYS A 12 15.18 22.97 9.35
C CYS A 12 15.14 22.85 7.82
N VAL A 13 16.02 23.57 7.12
CA VAL A 13 16.13 23.53 5.66
C VAL A 13 16.51 22.14 5.17
N LEU A 14 17.56 21.53 5.73
CA LEU A 14 18.02 20.19 5.30
C LEU A 14 16.99 19.10 5.60
N GLU A 15 16.23 19.20 6.68
CA GLU A 15 15.19 18.21 7.02
C GLU A 15 14.04 18.20 6.00
N HIS A 16 13.65 19.38 5.50
CA HIS A 16 12.51 19.54 4.58
C HIS A 16 12.93 19.67 3.11
N LEU A 17 14.23 19.68 2.83
CA LEU A 17 14.74 19.66 1.47
C LEU A 17 14.42 18.31 0.82
N GLU A 18 13.99 18.34 -0.43
CA GLU A 18 13.76 17.14 -1.23
C GLU A 18 15.02 16.24 -1.18
N ALA A 19 14.81 14.95 -0.90
CA ALA A 19 15.87 14.02 -0.51
C ALA A 19 16.95 13.82 -1.57
N VAL A 20 16.59 13.79 -2.86
CA VAL A 20 17.56 13.66 -3.96
C VAL A 20 18.42 14.93 -4.07
N LYS A 21 17.80 16.11 -3.97
CA LYS A 21 18.53 17.39 -3.94
C LYS A 21 19.45 17.48 -2.72
N ARG A 22 18.98 17.04 -1.54
CA ARG A 22 19.79 16.97 -0.33
C ARG A 22 20.99 16.06 -0.55
N ALA A 23 20.79 14.83 -1.03
CA ALA A 23 21.89 13.90 -1.30
C ALA A 23 22.94 14.49 -2.26
N HIS A 24 22.50 15.22 -3.29
CA HIS A 24 23.40 15.90 -4.23
C HIS A 24 24.26 17.00 -3.57
N ILE A 25 23.66 17.82 -2.70
CA ILE A 25 24.34 18.89 -1.95
C ILE A 25 25.30 18.32 -0.91
N ILE A 26 24.84 17.34 -0.12
CA ILE A 26 25.65 16.66 0.90
C ILE A 26 26.86 15.98 0.25
N GLY A 27 26.68 15.29 -0.87
CA GLY A 27 27.78 14.63 -1.60
C GLY A 27 28.90 15.57 -2.05
N ARG A 28 28.64 16.89 -2.12
CA ARG A 28 29.61 17.93 -2.54
C ARG A 28 30.12 18.79 -1.38
N SER A 29 29.66 18.55 -0.16
CA SER A 29 30.01 19.37 1.00
C SER A 29 30.49 18.51 2.17
N PRO A 30 31.82 18.36 2.35
CA PRO A 30 32.39 17.58 3.45
C PRO A 30 31.94 18.05 4.84
N GLY A 31 31.69 19.35 5.00
CA GLY A 31 31.17 19.91 6.26
C GLY A 31 29.75 19.43 6.56
N LEU A 32 28.87 19.40 5.54
CA LEU A 32 27.50 18.94 5.72
C LEU A 32 27.40 17.42 5.91
N GLN A 33 28.31 16.63 5.31
CA GLN A 33 28.36 15.17 5.51
C GLN A 33 28.48 14.78 6.99
N LYS A 34 29.19 15.58 7.79
CA LYS A 34 29.38 15.34 9.22
C LYS A 34 28.10 15.48 10.05
N ILE A 35 27.16 16.33 9.61
CA ILE A 35 25.93 16.62 10.36
C ILE A 35 24.69 16.01 9.70
N ASP A 36 24.78 15.62 8.43
CA ASP A 36 23.63 15.17 7.64
C ASP A 36 22.88 14.00 8.28
N LYS A 37 23.63 13.05 8.85
CA LYS A 37 23.07 11.84 9.48
C LYS A 37 22.32 12.14 10.78
N LEU A 38 22.60 13.27 11.44
CA LEU A 38 21.90 13.73 12.64
C LEU A 38 20.52 14.34 12.33
N ILE A 39 20.26 14.63 11.05
CA ILE A 39 19.03 15.28 10.61
C ILE A 39 18.14 14.20 9.98
N PRO A 40 16.86 14.07 10.42
CA PRO A 40 15.93 13.09 9.87
C PRO A 40 15.87 13.16 8.34
N LEU A 41 15.74 11.99 7.71
CA LEU A 41 15.48 11.91 6.27
C LEU A 41 13.98 11.75 6.05
N ARG A 42 13.41 12.53 5.13
CA ARG A 42 12.00 12.47 4.75
C ARG A 42 11.88 12.06 3.29
N LEU A 43 11.22 10.94 3.04
CA LEU A 43 10.98 10.37 1.72
C LEU A 43 9.48 10.33 1.46
N LYS A 44 9.07 10.68 0.24
CA LYS A 44 7.69 10.44 -0.21
C LYS A 44 7.52 8.97 -0.56
N ASN A 45 8.43 8.44 -1.38
CA ASN A 45 8.39 7.04 -1.81
C ASN A 45 9.75 6.41 -1.60
N LEU A 46 9.78 5.22 -1.02
CA LEU A 46 10.94 4.32 -1.02
C LEU A 46 10.51 2.97 -1.58
N TYR A 47 11.12 2.56 -2.68
CA TYR A 47 10.98 1.23 -3.24
C TYR A 47 12.30 0.50 -3.13
N ILE A 48 12.24 -0.74 -2.65
CA ILE A 48 13.37 -1.63 -2.48
C ILE A 48 13.01 -2.92 -3.21
N GLY A 49 13.73 -3.20 -4.30
CA GLY A 49 13.64 -4.45 -5.05
C GLY A 49 15.01 -5.08 -5.24
N SER A 50 15.02 -6.32 -5.73
CA SER A 50 16.23 -7.11 -5.94
C SER A 50 17.20 -6.52 -6.98
N GLU A 51 16.70 -5.71 -7.90
CA GLU A 51 17.42 -5.17 -9.06
C GLU A 51 17.57 -3.65 -9.02
N GLU A 52 16.69 -2.97 -8.28
CA GLU A 52 16.67 -1.52 -8.20
C GLU A 52 16.13 -1.01 -6.86
N MET A 53 16.55 0.20 -6.52
CA MET A 53 16.03 0.98 -5.40
C MET A 53 15.56 2.32 -5.93
N THR A 54 14.35 2.74 -5.57
CA THR A 54 13.85 4.07 -5.92
C THR A 54 13.59 4.88 -4.66
N PHE A 55 14.09 6.12 -4.64
CA PHE A 55 13.73 7.10 -3.63
C PHE A 55 13.22 8.36 -4.30
N ASN A 56 11.96 8.68 -4.03
CA ASN A 56 11.18 9.70 -4.74
C ASN A 56 11.23 9.49 -6.26
N ASN A 57 12.05 10.27 -6.96
CA ASN A 57 12.22 10.27 -8.42
C ASN A 57 13.62 9.82 -8.87
N LEU A 58 14.49 9.39 -7.95
CA LEU A 58 15.78 8.79 -8.29
C LEU A 58 15.65 7.27 -8.23
N ILE A 59 15.88 6.63 -9.38
CA ILE A 59 15.96 5.19 -9.54
C ILE A 59 17.44 4.81 -9.61
N ILE A 60 17.87 3.88 -8.77
CA ILE A 60 19.20 3.29 -8.81
C ILE A 60 19.06 1.83 -9.24
N ARG A 61 19.62 1.48 -10.39
CA ARG A 61 19.62 0.10 -10.91
C ARG A 61 21.00 -0.50 -10.74
N TYR A 62 21.05 -1.64 -10.07
CA TYR A 62 22.29 -2.32 -9.70
C TYR A 62 22.32 -3.79 -10.14
N TYR A 63 21.46 -4.18 -11.09
CA TYR A 63 21.42 -5.54 -11.65
C TYR A 63 22.46 -5.79 -12.75
N TYR A 64 22.93 -4.75 -13.45
CA TYR A 64 23.93 -4.90 -14.49
C TYR A 64 25.28 -5.30 -13.88
N LYS A 65 25.92 -6.32 -14.46
CA LYS A 65 27.15 -6.91 -13.91
C LYS A 65 28.29 -5.89 -13.78
N ASP A 66 28.41 -4.94 -14.70
CA ASP A 66 29.57 -4.06 -14.78
C ASP A 66 29.22 -2.57 -14.58
N ASP A 67 27.94 -2.24 -14.37
CA ASP A 67 27.48 -0.85 -14.27
C ASP A 67 26.41 -0.66 -13.17
N VAL A 68 26.42 0.53 -12.58
CA VAL A 68 25.30 1.05 -11.79
C VAL A 68 24.70 2.25 -12.51
N GLU A 69 23.41 2.16 -12.79
CA GLU A 69 22.67 3.22 -13.45
C GLU A 69 21.87 4.03 -12.43
N PHE A 70 21.84 5.34 -12.65
CA PHE A 70 21.08 6.29 -11.89
C PHE A 70 20.20 7.08 -12.84
N GLU A 71 18.89 6.99 -12.65
CA GLU A 71 17.90 7.69 -13.45
C GLU A 71 17.14 8.70 -12.59
N THR A 72 16.95 9.89 -13.16
CA THR A 72 16.08 10.95 -12.64
C THR A 72 15.20 11.44 -13.78
N ASP A 73 14.13 12.18 -13.48
CA ASP A 73 13.24 12.79 -14.50
C ASP A 73 13.96 13.58 -15.61
N LYS A 74 15.21 14.03 -15.36
CA LYS A 74 15.98 14.86 -16.27
C LYS A 74 17.09 14.13 -17.02
N LYS A 75 17.62 13.05 -16.45
CA LYS A 75 18.83 12.41 -16.96
C LYS A 75 19.01 11.01 -16.40
N THR A 76 19.67 10.20 -17.20
CA THR A 76 20.24 8.92 -16.83
C THR A 76 21.76 9.00 -16.88
N PHE A 77 22.43 8.40 -15.91
CA PHE A 77 23.88 8.28 -15.91
C PHE A 77 24.31 6.94 -15.34
N SER A 78 25.32 6.33 -15.96
CA SER A 78 25.88 5.05 -15.53
C SER A 78 27.30 5.24 -15.02
N ARG A 79 27.69 4.39 -14.07
CA ARG A 79 29.07 4.30 -13.59
C ARG A 79 29.49 2.85 -13.60
N GLN A 80 30.65 2.59 -14.19
CA GLN A 80 31.29 1.29 -14.12
C GLN A 80 31.54 0.91 -12.67
N SER A 81 31.21 -0.33 -12.34
CA SER A 81 31.43 -0.94 -11.04
C SER A 81 31.76 -2.40 -11.24
N THR A 82 32.91 -2.82 -10.72
CA THR A 82 33.32 -4.24 -10.70
C THR A 82 32.82 -4.97 -9.45
N GLU A 83 32.05 -4.28 -8.59
CA GLU A 83 31.60 -4.80 -7.30
C GLU A 83 30.41 -5.72 -7.46
N SER A 84 30.22 -6.65 -6.51
CA SER A 84 29.04 -7.49 -6.49
C SER A 84 27.76 -6.66 -6.29
N ARG A 85 26.61 -7.23 -6.66
CA ARG A 85 25.29 -6.62 -6.42
C ARG A 85 25.09 -6.26 -4.95
N GLU A 86 25.46 -7.18 -4.05
CA GLU A 86 25.30 -7.03 -2.60
C GLU A 86 26.18 -5.92 -2.04
N ASP A 87 27.42 -5.82 -2.51
CA ASP A 87 28.33 -4.74 -2.12
C ASP A 87 27.80 -3.37 -2.53
N ARG A 88 27.22 -3.26 -3.73
CA ARG A 88 26.57 -2.03 -4.21
C ARG A 88 25.37 -1.67 -3.34
N MET A 89 24.48 -2.63 -3.07
CA MET A 89 23.34 -2.43 -2.20
C MET A 89 23.77 -1.96 -0.81
N LYS A 90 24.74 -2.66 -0.21
CA LYS A 90 25.31 -2.31 1.10
C LYS A 90 25.87 -0.88 1.09
N LYS A 91 26.57 -0.46 0.03
CA LYS A 91 27.05 0.92 -0.11
C LYS A 91 25.92 1.93 -0.18
N PHE A 92 24.87 1.67 -0.96
CA PHE A 92 23.72 2.58 -1.04
C PHE A 92 22.98 2.69 0.29
N ILE A 93 22.75 1.55 0.95
CA ILE A 93 22.10 1.50 2.25
C ILE A 93 22.91 2.26 3.30
N ASN A 94 24.23 2.05 3.34
CA ASN A 94 25.12 2.79 4.22
C ASN A 94 25.09 4.29 3.93
N TYR A 95 25.15 4.68 2.66
CA TYR A 95 25.16 6.07 2.26
C TYR A 95 23.84 6.78 2.59
N PHE A 96 22.69 6.16 2.32
CA PHE A 96 21.39 6.82 2.51
C PHE A 96 20.84 6.66 3.93
N PHE A 97 20.99 5.50 4.56
CA PHE A 97 20.23 5.16 5.76
C PHE A 97 21.09 5.02 7.02
N CYS A 98 22.20 4.28 6.96
CA CYS A 98 22.98 4.00 8.17
C CYS A 98 23.50 5.28 8.83
N GLY A 99 23.52 5.27 10.17
CA GLY A 99 23.87 6.43 11.00
C GLY A 99 22.74 7.44 11.20
N ARG A 100 21.57 7.25 10.57
CA ARG A 100 20.38 8.07 10.85
C ARG A 100 19.55 7.41 11.95
N SER A 101 19.13 8.20 12.92
CA SER A 101 18.22 7.75 13.97
C SER A 101 16.75 7.71 13.52
N ILE A 102 16.37 8.50 12.50
CA ILE A 102 14.98 8.63 12.05
C ILE A 102 14.93 8.75 10.53
N ILE A 103 14.16 7.86 9.91
CA ILE A 103 13.80 7.92 8.49
C ILE A 103 12.27 7.86 8.38
N ASN A 104 11.69 8.95 7.90
CA ASN A 104 10.26 9.05 7.63
C ASN A 104 10.03 8.74 6.16
N VAL A 105 9.11 7.81 5.87
CA VAL A 105 8.74 7.43 4.51
C VAL A 105 7.22 7.44 4.39
N ASP A 106 6.64 8.26 3.52
CA ASP A 106 5.18 8.24 3.35
C ASP A 106 4.70 6.88 2.81
N THR A 107 5.34 6.38 1.74
CA THR A 107 5.06 5.05 1.18
C THR A 107 6.33 4.21 1.05
N LEU A 108 6.38 3.08 1.76
CA LEU A 108 7.44 2.09 1.71
C LEU A 108 6.99 0.85 0.92
N ARG A 109 7.73 0.52 -0.14
CA ARG A 109 7.56 -0.68 -0.97
C ARG A 109 8.76 -1.60 -0.76
N TRP A 110 8.51 -2.78 -0.19
CA TRP A 110 9.55 -3.73 0.22
C TRP A 110 9.37 -5.06 -0.49
N PHE A 111 10.25 -5.34 -1.45
CA PHE A 111 10.19 -6.49 -2.35
C PHE A 111 11.55 -7.18 -2.53
N ASP A 112 12.49 -6.93 -1.61
CA ASP A 112 13.77 -7.64 -1.56
C ASP A 112 13.97 -8.26 -0.17
N ASP A 113 14.05 -9.59 -0.15
CA ASP A 113 14.18 -10.37 1.07
C ASP A 113 15.59 -10.30 1.67
N LEU A 114 16.59 -9.89 0.90
CA LEU A 114 17.98 -9.69 1.36
C LEU A 114 18.21 -8.30 1.94
N PHE A 115 17.30 -7.34 1.69
CA PHE A 115 17.46 -5.98 2.19
C PHE A 115 17.67 -5.89 3.73
N PRO A 116 16.95 -6.66 4.58
CA PRO A 116 17.23 -6.75 6.01
C PRO A 116 18.70 -6.99 6.38
N ASP A 117 19.41 -7.82 5.61
CA ASP A 117 20.77 -8.29 5.96
C ASP A 117 21.81 -7.16 5.92
N PHE A 118 21.46 -6.06 5.24
CA PHE A 118 22.31 -4.87 5.12
C PHE A 118 21.93 -3.74 6.08
N LEU A 119 20.83 -3.89 6.83
CA LEU A 119 20.36 -2.88 7.77
C LEU A 119 20.88 -3.12 9.19
N PRO A 120 21.20 -2.06 9.95
CA PRO A 120 21.38 -2.18 11.40
C PRO A 120 20.10 -2.70 12.07
N VAL A 121 20.26 -3.58 13.06
CA VAL A 121 19.14 -4.24 13.77
C VAL A 121 18.22 -3.22 14.48
N ASP A 122 18.78 -2.11 14.94
CA ASP A 122 18.08 -1.02 15.63
C ASP A 122 17.42 -0.02 14.67
N MET A 123 17.65 -0.14 13.37
CA MET A 123 17.10 0.79 12.39
C MET A 123 15.59 0.60 12.23
N LYS A 124 14.86 1.72 12.24
CA LYS A 124 13.40 1.75 12.03
C LYS A 124 12.99 2.80 11.02
N PHE A 125 11.98 2.47 10.23
CA PHE A 125 11.27 3.37 9.34
C PHE A 125 9.95 3.80 9.97
N ILE A 126 9.70 5.10 10.02
CA ILE A 126 8.37 5.64 10.36
C ILE A 126 7.60 5.76 9.05
N VAL A 127 6.49 5.03 8.90
CA VAL A 127 5.77 4.95 7.63
C VAL A 127 4.27 5.19 7.76
N ASN A 128 3.67 5.81 6.74
CA ASN A 128 2.20 5.90 6.66
C ASN A 128 1.62 4.70 5.91
N SER A 129 2.30 4.27 4.85
CA SER A 129 1.87 3.17 3.98
C SER A 129 2.97 2.15 3.76
N LEU A 130 2.61 0.86 3.84
CA LEU A 130 3.52 -0.26 3.58
C LEU A 130 2.95 -1.12 2.45
N SER A 131 3.81 -1.53 1.53
CA SER A 131 3.52 -2.50 0.48
C SER A 131 4.59 -3.57 0.49
N ALA A 132 4.23 -4.76 0.95
CA ALA A 132 5.12 -5.92 1.01
C ALA A 132 4.27 -7.18 0.86
N VAL A 133 4.69 -8.09 -0.01
CA VAL A 133 3.93 -9.31 -0.33
C VAL A 133 4.65 -10.55 0.18
N SER A 134 3.89 -11.58 0.51
CA SER A 134 4.41 -12.91 0.85
C SER A 134 5.50 -12.85 1.95
N PHE A 135 6.67 -13.44 1.73
CA PHE A 135 7.75 -13.48 2.71
C PHE A 135 8.30 -12.08 3.04
N SER A 136 8.33 -11.17 2.08
CA SER A 136 8.82 -9.79 2.25
C SER A 136 8.02 -8.99 3.28
N PHE A 137 6.75 -9.34 3.50
CA PHE A 137 5.96 -8.70 4.56
C PHE A 137 6.54 -9.02 5.95
N ASN A 138 6.84 -10.29 6.20
CA ASN A 138 7.38 -10.73 7.50
C ASN A 138 8.78 -10.17 7.75
N THR A 139 9.59 -9.96 6.70
CA THR A 139 10.92 -9.36 6.82
C THR A 139 10.87 -7.84 6.99
N ALA A 140 9.87 -7.16 6.43
CA ALA A 140 9.73 -5.71 6.55
C ALA A 140 9.22 -5.26 7.93
N ILE A 141 8.25 -5.96 8.52
CA ILE A 141 7.60 -5.55 9.79
C ILE A 141 8.58 -5.25 10.93
N PRO A 142 9.61 -6.08 11.19
CA PRO A 142 10.61 -5.78 12.22
C PRO A 142 11.30 -4.43 12.05
N PHE A 143 11.35 -3.85 10.84
CA PHE A 143 11.99 -2.56 10.58
C PHE A 143 11.01 -1.38 10.60
N ILE A 144 9.72 -1.59 10.92
CA ILE A 144 8.74 -0.51 11.04
C ILE A 144 8.69 0.00 12.47
N ASP A 145 8.80 1.30 12.65
CA ASP A 145 8.68 1.97 13.94
C ASP A 145 7.23 1.83 14.46
N PRO A 146 7.01 1.49 15.75
CA PRO A 146 5.67 1.36 16.32
C PRO A 146 4.77 2.59 16.15
N ARG A 147 5.34 3.80 16.02
CA ARG A 147 4.59 5.04 15.74
C ARG A 147 3.87 5.05 14.39
N SER A 148 4.23 4.14 13.50
CA SER A 148 3.60 3.94 12.19
C SER A 148 2.24 3.24 12.29
N PHE A 149 1.93 2.60 13.42
CA PHE A 149 0.70 1.82 13.58
C PHE A 149 -0.40 2.63 14.28
N PRO A 150 -1.67 2.49 13.85
CA PRO A 150 -2.11 1.73 12.67
C PRO A 150 -1.66 2.38 11.36
N LEU A 151 -1.27 1.56 10.38
CA LEU A 151 -0.91 2.04 9.06
C LEU A 151 -2.13 2.65 8.37
N LYS A 152 -1.92 3.74 7.62
CA LYS A 152 -2.97 4.32 6.77
C LYS A 152 -3.33 3.37 5.62
N THR A 153 -2.33 2.74 5.02
CA THR A 153 -2.54 1.77 3.94
C THR A 153 -1.54 0.63 4.02
N LEU A 154 -2.05 -0.60 3.93
CA LEU A 154 -1.24 -1.81 3.83
C LEU A 154 -1.59 -2.54 2.54
N PHE A 155 -0.61 -2.78 1.67
CA PHE A 155 -0.73 -3.67 0.52
C PHE A 155 0.06 -4.95 0.76
N THR A 156 -0.60 -6.09 0.66
CA THR A 156 0.04 -7.40 0.86
C THR A 156 -0.66 -8.51 0.07
N SER A 157 -0.13 -9.73 0.10
CA SER A 157 -0.72 -10.91 -0.55
C SER A 157 -1.10 -11.97 0.49
N ILE A 158 -2.02 -12.86 0.11
CA ILE A 158 -2.49 -13.93 0.99
C ILE A 158 -1.61 -15.16 0.77
N ALA A 159 -0.43 -15.17 1.39
CA ALA A 159 0.44 -16.36 1.36
C ALA A 159 -0.16 -17.53 2.17
N ASN A 160 -0.97 -17.24 3.19
CA ASN A 160 -1.70 -18.19 4.02
C ASN A 160 -2.90 -17.50 4.71
N THR A 161 -3.79 -18.28 5.32
CA THR A 161 -4.97 -17.74 6.05
C THR A 161 -4.58 -17.08 7.37
N SER A 162 -3.38 -17.36 7.92
CA SER A 162 -2.94 -16.74 9.18
C SER A 162 -2.63 -15.25 9.03
N ILE A 163 -2.54 -14.71 7.81
CA ILE A 163 -2.42 -13.26 7.59
C ILE A 163 -3.58 -12.48 8.23
N PHE A 164 -4.77 -13.07 8.23
CA PHE A 164 -5.97 -12.49 8.83
C PHE A 164 -5.92 -12.47 10.36
N ASP A 165 -4.92 -13.09 10.98
CA ASP A 165 -4.71 -13.08 12.43
C ASP A 165 -3.60 -12.10 12.86
N ILE A 166 -2.86 -11.51 11.91
CA ILE A 166 -1.78 -10.56 12.17
C ILE A 166 -2.35 -9.19 12.57
N GLN A 167 -1.90 -8.67 13.72
CA GLN A 167 -2.43 -7.41 14.27
C GLN A 167 -2.18 -6.19 13.37
N VAL A 168 -1.04 -6.14 12.68
CA VAL A 168 -0.74 -5.07 11.72
C VAL A 168 -1.74 -5.08 10.55
N VAL A 169 -2.16 -6.26 10.12
CA VAL A 169 -3.15 -6.43 9.04
C VAL A 169 -4.52 -5.96 9.51
N LYS A 170 -4.98 -6.40 10.69
CA LYS A 170 -6.26 -6.01 11.29
C LYS A 170 -6.37 -4.50 11.55
N SER A 171 -5.29 -3.90 12.05
CA SER A 171 -5.32 -2.51 12.50
C SER A 171 -5.20 -1.46 11.39
N ALA A 172 -4.70 -1.83 10.20
CA ALA A 172 -4.54 -0.88 9.10
C ALA A 172 -5.89 -0.21 8.73
N GLU A 173 -5.87 1.07 8.37
CA GLU A 173 -7.10 1.77 7.97
C GLU A 173 -7.64 1.23 6.64
N THR A 174 -6.77 1.14 5.63
CA THR A 174 -7.05 0.52 4.33
C THR A 174 -6.15 -0.68 4.10
N LEU A 175 -6.74 -1.84 3.86
CA LEU A 175 -6.04 -3.08 3.53
C LEU A 175 -6.27 -3.43 2.06
N ASN A 176 -5.21 -3.47 1.26
CA ASN A 176 -5.23 -3.92 -0.13
C ASN A 176 -4.65 -5.33 -0.21
N LEU A 177 -5.46 -6.29 -0.65
CA LEU A 177 -5.10 -7.70 -0.76
C LEU A 177 -4.93 -8.08 -2.23
N ASN A 178 -3.72 -8.48 -2.60
CA ASN A 178 -3.41 -9.02 -3.91
C ASN A 178 -3.79 -10.51 -3.97
N LEU A 179 -4.74 -10.84 -4.85
CA LEU A 179 -5.28 -12.21 -4.99
C LEU A 179 -4.62 -13.04 -6.12
N ASN A 180 -3.53 -12.55 -6.75
CA ASN A 180 -2.85 -13.26 -7.83
C ASN A 180 -2.14 -14.55 -7.41
N VAL A 181 -1.73 -14.67 -6.15
CA VAL A 181 -0.67 -15.62 -5.70
C VAL A 181 -1.21 -16.82 -4.90
N ASP A 182 -2.49 -17.17 -5.06
CA ASP A 182 -3.17 -18.38 -4.52
C ASP A 182 -3.44 -18.49 -3.00
N ARG A 183 -4.73 -18.35 -2.62
CA ARG A 183 -5.51 -19.19 -1.67
C ARG A 183 -6.98 -18.74 -1.66
N ILE A 184 -7.87 -19.66 -1.26
CA ILE A 184 -9.31 -19.41 -1.07
C ILE A 184 -9.47 -18.58 0.20
N VAL A 185 -9.81 -17.29 0.06
CA VAL A 185 -10.31 -16.48 1.18
C VAL A 185 -11.64 -17.09 1.60
N THR A 186 -11.88 -17.24 2.91
CA THR A 186 -13.18 -17.73 3.39
C THR A 186 -14.02 -16.61 3.98
N VAL A 187 -15.33 -16.84 4.15
CA VAL A 187 -16.20 -15.90 4.88
C VAL A 187 -15.70 -15.71 6.32
N GLU A 188 -15.20 -16.77 6.97
CA GLU A 188 -14.64 -16.68 8.33
C GLU A 188 -13.40 -15.78 8.39
N ASP A 189 -12.56 -15.80 7.36
CA ASP A 189 -11.42 -14.89 7.27
C ASP A 189 -11.88 -13.43 7.14
N LEU A 190 -12.88 -13.16 6.32
CA LEU A 190 -13.43 -11.81 6.14
C LEU A 190 -14.10 -11.29 7.43
N LYS A 191 -14.75 -12.16 8.21
CA LYS A 191 -15.35 -11.80 9.51
C LYS A 191 -14.31 -11.32 10.54
N LYS A 192 -13.04 -11.72 10.41
CA LYS A 192 -11.95 -11.29 11.29
C LYS A 192 -11.46 -9.87 10.99
N LEU A 193 -11.79 -9.32 9.83
CA LEU A 193 -11.32 -8.00 9.39
C LEU A 193 -12.13 -6.88 10.06
N ASN A 194 -11.43 -5.89 10.56
CA ASN A 194 -11.96 -4.69 11.21
C ASN A 194 -11.40 -3.39 10.61
N ASN A 195 -10.74 -3.48 9.45
CA ASN A 195 -10.26 -2.34 8.68
C ASN A 195 -11.44 -1.46 8.24
N LYS A 196 -11.22 -0.14 8.07
CA LYS A 196 -12.28 0.73 7.53
C LYS A 196 -12.60 0.38 6.07
N LYS A 197 -11.56 0.05 5.29
CA LYS A 197 -11.66 -0.32 3.88
C LYS A 197 -10.79 -1.53 3.59
N VAL A 198 -11.34 -2.51 2.87
CA VAL A 198 -10.61 -3.66 2.33
C VAL A 198 -10.79 -3.67 0.82
N VAL A 199 -9.69 -3.72 0.10
CA VAL A 199 -9.66 -3.71 -1.36
C VAL A 199 -9.07 -5.03 -1.84
N PHE A 200 -9.80 -5.73 -2.68
CA PHE A 200 -9.33 -6.94 -3.35
C PHE A 200 -8.81 -6.55 -4.72
N GLU A 201 -7.49 -6.64 -4.89
CA GLU A 201 -6.80 -6.30 -6.12
C GLU A 201 -6.51 -7.53 -6.97
N ARG A 202 -6.51 -7.30 -8.29
CA ARG A 202 -6.13 -8.27 -9.33
C ARG A 202 -6.97 -9.56 -9.29
N VAL A 203 -8.29 -9.40 -9.21
CA VAL A 203 -9.24 -10.52 -9.28
C VAL A 203 -9.41 -10.95 -10.74
N TYR A 204 -8.94 -12.14 -11.11
CA TYR A 204 -9.10 -12.70 -12.46
C TYR A 204 -10.38 -13.53 -12.60
N TYR A 205 -10.83 -13.73 -13.85
CA TYR A 205 -12.00 -14.53 -14.21
C TYR A 205 -11.98 -15.97 -13.67
N SER A 206 -10.80 -16.57 -13.44
CA SER A 206 -10.69 -17.91 -12.83
C SER A 206 -10.97 -17.96 -11.32
N ARG A 207 -11.19 -16.80 -10.68
CA ARG A 207 -11.49 -16.64 -9.24
C ARG A 207 -12.97 -16.27 -8.98
N ILE A 208 -13.86 -16.70 -9.87
CA ILE A 208 -15.33 -16.48 -9.81
C ILE A 208 -15.96 -16.80 -8.45
N ASP A 209 -15.30 -17.60 -7.59
CA ASP A 209 -15.71 -17.87 -6.21
C ASP A 209 -15.75 -16.65 -5.27
N PHE A 210 -15.27 -15.47 -5.68
CA PHE A 210 -15.29 -14.29 -4.81
C PHE A 210 -16.71 -13.80 -4.47
N ILE A 211 -17.68 -13.97 -5.39
CA ILE A 211 -19.12 -13.77 -5.09
C ILE A 211 -19.57 -14.69 -3.97
N SER A 212 -19.15 -15.96 -4.02
CA SER A 212 -19.40 -16.98 -3.01
C SER A 212 -18.80 -16.62 -1.64
N LEU A 213 -18.06 -15.52 -1.53
CA LEU A 213 -17.60 -14.97 -0.25
C LEU A 213 -18.43 -13.77 0.20
N ILE A 214 -18.61 -12.79 -0.68
CA ILE A 214 -19.25 -11.53 -0.31
C ILE A 214 -20.76 -11.68 -0.12
N VAL A 215 -21.45 -12.44 -0.98
CA VAL A 215 -22.90 -12.66 -0.82
C VAL A 215 -23.21 -13.40 0.49
N PRO A 216 -22.54 -14.53 0.83
CA PRO A 216 -22.76 -15.17 2.12
C PRO A 216 -22.32 -14.33 3.32
N LEU A 217 -21.27 -13.51 3.19
CA LEU A 217 -20.88 -12.56 4.23
C LEU A 217 -22.03 -11.58 4.52
N ILE A 218 -22.62 -10.99 3.48
CA ILE A 218 -23.76 -10.07 3.62
C ILE A 218 -24.95 -10.79 4.28
N LYS A 219 -25.30 -12.00 3.80
CA LYS A 219 -26.38 -12.82 4.41
C LYS A 219 -26.13 -13.09 5.89
N TYR A 220 -24.92 -13.48 6.27
CA TYR A 220 -24.55 -13.67 7.67
C TYR A 220 -24.77 -12.40 8.52
N HIS A 221 -24.42 -11.23 7.99
CA HIS A 221 -24.62 -9.97 8.70
C HIS A 221 -26.10 -9.61 8.86
N ILE A 222 -26.93 -9.88 7.84
CA ILE A 222 -28.40 -9.75 7.91
C ILE A 222 -28.97 -10.69 8.98
N GLU A 223 -28.61 -11.98 8.94
CA GLU A 223 -29.09 -13.01 9.87
C GLU A 223 -28.71 -12.69 11.32
N THR A 224 -27.49 -12.22 11.53
CA THR A 224 -26.98 -11.89 12.88
C THR A 224 -27.31 -10.46 13.33
N LYS A 225 -27.92 -9.64 12.45
CA LYS A 225 -28.16 -8.20 12.66
C LYS A 225 -26.90 -7.44 13.12
N LYS A 226 -25.73 -7.92 12.72
CA LYS A 226 -24.45 -7.33 13.11
C LYS A 226 -23.97 -6.39 12.02
N ASP A 227 -23.74 -5.13 12.37
CA ASP A 227 -23.28 -4.14 11.39
C ASP A 227 -21.95 -4.54 10.75
N ILE A 228 -21.92 -4.48 9.42
CA ILE A 228 -20.67 -4.41 8.67
C ILE A 228 -20.10 -3.01 8.89
N ARG A 229 -18.86 -2.92 9.36
CA ARG A 229 -18.15 -1.63 9.52
C ARG A 229 -17.08 -1.41 8.45
N THR A 230 -16.87 -2.42 7.62
CA THR A 230 -15.83 -2.47 6.60
C THR A 230 -16.44 -2.18 5.24
N THR A 231 -15.89 -1.22 4.51
CA THR A 231 -16.20 -1.08 3.08
C THR A 231 -15.34 -2.07 2.30
N PHE A 232 -15.96 -2.98 1.56
CA PHE A 232 -15.24 -3.87 0.66
C PHE A 232 -15.26 -3.30 -0.76
N VAL A 233 -14.11 -3.32 -1.43
CA VAL A 233 -13.96 -2.89 -2.83
C VAL A 233 -13.32 -4.01 -3.61
N ILE A 234 -13.92 -4.38 -4.73
CA ILE A 234 -13.41 -5.42 -5.62
C ILE A 234 -12.95 -4.73 -6.90
N LEU A 235 -11.65 -4.80 -7.18
CA LEU A 235 -11.03 -4.18 -8.35
C LEU A 235 -10.82 -5.22 -9.45
N SER A 236 -11.28 -4.90 -10.66
CA SER A 236 -11.06 -5.70 -11.86
C SER A 236 -10.78 -4.82 -13.08
N VAL A 237 -9.99 -5.34 -14.01
CA VAL A 237 -9.80 -4.73 -15.34
C VAL A 237 -10.84 -5.18 -16.36
N TYR A 238 -11.66 -6.18 -15.99
CA TYR A 238 -12.66 -6.79 -16.88
C TYR A 238 -14.05 -6.31 -16.53
N GLU A 239 -14.65 -5.50 -17.41
CA GLU A 239 -16.03 -5.03 -17.24
C GLU A 239 -17.03 -6.19 -17.19
N ASP A 240 -16.82 -7.24 -17.99
CA ASP A 240 -17.68 -8.43 -17.99
C ASP A 240 -17.70 -9.14 -16.63
N PHE A 241 -16.58 -9.13 -15.90
CA PHE A 241 -16.52 -9.67 -14.55
C PHE A 241 -17.39 -8.85 -13.59
N ILE A 242 -17.36 -7.52 -13.71
CA ILE A 242 -18.20 -6.62 -12.90
C ILE A 242 -19.68 -6.85 -13.20
N ASN A 243 -20.03 -6.97 -14.48
CA ASN A 243 -21.39 -7.26 -14.92
C ASN A 243 -21.88 -8.62 -14.41
N TYR A 244 -21.02 -9.64 -14.44
CA TYR A 244 -21.32 -10.95 -13.87
C TYR A 244 -21.60 -10.86 -12.36
N MET A 245 -20.72 -10.22 -11.60
CA MET A 245 -20.91 -10.00 -10.15
C MET A 245 -22.23 -9.27 -9.84
N LEU A 246 -22.59 -8.23 -10.60
CA LEU A 246 -23.84 -7.51 -10.41
C LEU A 246 -25.07 -8.38 -10.69
N ARG A 247 -25.03 -9.30 -11.67
CA ARG A 247 -26.11 -10.26 -11.90
C ARG A 247 -26.28 -11.22 -10.72
N GLU A 248 -25.18 -11.64 -10.10
CA GLU A 248 -25.25 -12.49 -8.90
C GLU A 248 -25.82 -11.74 -7.70
N PHE A 249 -25.48 -10.45 -7.54
CA PHE A 249 -26.16 -9.58 -6.56
C PHE A 249 -27.65 -9.44 -6.87
N GLU A 250 -28.05 -9.30 -8.13
CA GLU A 250 -29.46 -9.26 -8.54
C GLU A 250 -30.19 -10.57 -8.20
N GLN A 251 -29.56 -11.72 -8.43
CA GLN A 251 -30.14 -13.03 -8.06
C GLN A 251 -30.31 -13.17 -6.54
N ALA A 252 -29.34 -12.69 -5.74
CA ALA A 252 -29.35 -12.84 -4.30
C ALA A 252 -30.19 -11.77 -3.56
N PHE A 253 -30.28 -10.56 -4.11
CA PHE A 253 -30.79 -9.37 -3.43
C PHE A 253 -31.63 -8.46 -4.35
N GLY A 254 -32.18 -8.99 -5.45
CA GLY A 254 -32.93 -8.22 -6.44
C GLY A 254 -34.12 -7.43 -5.88
N GLU A 255 -34.74 -7.92 -4.80
CA GLU A 255 -35.81 -7.21 -4.09
C GLU A 255 -35.35 -5.89 -3.44
N TYR A 256 -34.04 -5.70 -3.25
CA TYR A 256 -33.42 -4.51 -2.67
C TYR A 256 -32.80 -3.57 -3.71
N ARG A 257 -33.17 -3.72 -4.99
CA ARG A 257 -32.72 -2.81 -6.05
C ARG A 257 -33.13 -1.37 -5.73
N SER A 258 -32.22 -0.43 -5.94
CA SER A 258 -32.42 0.98 -5.58
C SER A 258 -31.54 1.89 -6.42
N ASP A 259 -32.02 3.08 -6.76
CA ASP A 259 -31.21 4.09 -7.45
C ASP A 259 -30.20 4.79 -6.54
N LEU A 260 -30.24 4.50 -5.23
CA LEU A 260 -29.37 5.09 -4.21
C LEU A 260 -29.46 6.63 -4.19
N ASP A 261 -30.69 7.17 -4.22
CA ASP A 261 -30.92 8.61 -4.21
C ASP A 261 -30.18 9.33 -3.08
N GLY A 262 -29.52 10.43 -3.41
CA GLY A 262 -28.71 11.21 -2.47
C GLY A 262 -27.29 10.68 -2.23
N VAL A 263 -26.89 9.57 -2.85
CA VAL A 263 -25.50 9.09 -2.85
C VAL A 263 -24.71 9.80 -3.97
N ASN A 264 -23.74 10.64 -3.58
CA ASN A 264 -22.89 11.37 -4.52
C ASN A 264 -21.68 10.54 -4.96
N GLU A 265 -21.93 9.53 -5.79
CA GLU A 265 -20.89 8.65 -6.35
C GLU A 265 -21.02 8.60 -7.88
N ARG A 266 -19.91 8.42 -8.58
CA ARG A 266 -19.89 8.31 -10.05
C ARG A 266 -20.15 6.87 -10.48
N PHE A 267 -21.42 6.46 -10.43
CA PHE A 267 -21.84 5.12 -10.79
C PHE A 267 -21.45 4.76 -12.24
N LEU A 268 -21.21 3.47 -12.46
CA LEU A 268 -21.13 2.92 -13.80
C LEU A 268 -22.53 3.04 -14.45
N PRO A 269 -22.66 3.66 -15.64
CA PRO A 269 -23.95 3.83 -16.30
C PRO A 269 -24.69 2.48 -16.47
N GLU A 270 -26.02 2.49 -16.31
CA GLU A 270 -26.91 1.34 -16.53
C GLU A 270 -26.66 0.12 -15.61
N SER A 271 -25.69 0.20 -14.70
CA SER A 271 -25.41 -0.86 -13.74
C SER A 271 -26.48 -0.97 -12.63
N SER A 272 -26.82 -2.20 -12.24
CA SER A 272 -27.68 -2.44 -11.07
C SER A 272 -27.04 -1.91 -9.80
N ARG A 273 -27.90 -1.45 -8.89
CA ARG A 273 -27.53 -0.85 -7.60
C ARG A 273 -28.48 -1.37 -6.54
N PHE A 274 -27.98 -1.61 -5.34
CA PHE A 274 -28.73 -2.27 -4.27
C PHE A 274 -28.59 -1.53 -2.96
N SER A 275 -29.68 -1.46 -2.20
CA SER A 275 -29.74 -0.94 -0.84
C SER A 275 -30.28 -2.03 0.09
N ILE A 276 -29.39 -2.89 0.58
CA ILE A 276 -29.74 -4.11 1.30
C ILE A 276 -29.81 -3.82 2.81
N PRO A 277 -30.95 -3.96 3.49
CA PRO A 277 -31.07 -3.72 4.92
C PRO A 277 -30.35 -4.81 5.73
N ILE A 278 -29.58 -4.41 6.76
CA ILE A 278 -29.03 -5.33 7.78
C ILE A 278 -29.90 -5.27 9.05
N SER A 279 -30.24 -4.06 9.48
CA SER A 279 -31.06 -3.79 10.66
C SER A 279 -31.87 -2.50 10.44
N ASP A 280 -32.73 -2.15 11.39
CA ASP A 280 -33.48 -0.88 11.36
C ASP A 280 -32.56 0.36 11.28
N LYS A 281 -31.29 0.21 11.67
CA LYS A 281 -30.30 1.29 11.77
C LYS A 281 -29.14 1.14 10.78
N SER A 282 -29.14 0.13 9.93
CA SER A 282 -28.00 -0.11 9.04
C SER A 282 -28.37 -0.87 7.78
N LYS A 283 -27.69 -0.51 6.70
CA LYS A 283 -27.85 -1.10 5.37
C LYS A 283 -26.53 -1.15 4.63
N ILE A 284 -26.50 -1.86 3.53
CA ILE A 284 -25.35 -1.99 2.64
C ILE A 284 -25.76 -1.45 1.28
N HIS A 285 -24.98 -0.51 0.78
CA HIS A 285 -25.07 -0.10 -0.61
C HIS A 285 -24.09 -0.93 -1.44
N VAL A 286 -24.59 -1.52 -2.52
CA VAL A 286 -23.78 -2.21 -3.52
C VAL A 286 -23.94 -1.52 -4.86
N TYR A 287 -22.83 -1.10 -5.46
CA TYR A 287 -22.81 -0.40 -6.74
C TYR A 287 -21.46 -0.53 -7.44
N ALA A 288 -21.45 -0.35 -8.77
CA ALA A 288 -20.23 -0.33 -9.56
C ALA A 288 -19.81 1.12 -9.90
N THR A 289 -18.50 1.36 -10.01
CA THR A 289 -17.93 2.63 -10.47
C THR A 289 -16.76 2.38 -11.41
N LYS A 290 -16.36 3.41 -12.16
CA LYS A 290 -15.02 3.40 -12.77
C LYS A 290 -13.98 3.45 -11.64
N GLY A 291 -12.95 2.61 -11.76
CA GLY A 291 -11.90 2.52 -10.77
C GLY A 291 -11.06 3.78 -10.70
N SER A 292 -10.43 3.96 -9.53
CA SER A 292 -9.47 5.04 -9.29
C SER A 292 -8.24 4.98 -10.22
N GLN A 293 -7.89 3.78 -10.68
CA GLN A 293 -6.87 3.54 -11.69
C GLN A 293 -7.51 3.48 -13.09
N LYS A 294 -6.89 4.14 -14.07
CA LYS A 294 -7.40 4.16 -15.45
C LYS A 294 -7.52 2.74 -16.01
N GLY A 295 -8.70 2.38 -16.51
CA GLY A 295 -8.97 1.05 -17.08
C GLY A 295 -9.42 -0.01 -16.07
N PHE A 296 -9.52 0.35 -14.79
CA PHE A 296 -10.12 -0.52 -13.77
C PHE A 296 -11.58 -0.15 -13.53
N TYR A 297 -12.32 -1.12 -13.02
CA TYR A 297 -13.68 -1.02 -12.54
C TYR A 297 -13.73 -1.50 -11.09
N GLU A 298 -14.64 -0.93 -10.31
CA GLU A 298 -14.79 -1.21 -8.89
C GLU A 298 -16.22 -1.66 -8.60
N ILE A 299 -16.39 -2.75 -7.85
CA ILE A 299 -17.63 -3.01 -7.11
C ILE A 299 -17.40 -2.58 -5.67
N ILE A 300 -18.29 -1.73 -5.18
CA ILE A 300 -18.24 -1.18 -3.83
C ILE A 300 -19.37 -1.79 -3.02
N VAL A 301 -19.03 -2.41 -1.90
CA VAL A 301 -19.95 -2.91 -0.88
C VAL A 301 -19.72 -2.05 0.36
N LYS A 302 -20.58 -1.04 0.53
CA LYS A 302 -20.38 0.03 1.50
C LYS A 302 -21.46 -0.01 2.57
N PRO A 303 -21.10 -0.21 3.85
CA PRO A 303 -22.07 -0.08 4.93
C PRO A 303 -22.47 1.39 5.11
N VAL A 304 -23.76 1.59 5.37
CA VAL A 304 -24.37 2.90 5.60
C VAL A 304 -25.26 2.80 6.83
N LEU A 305 -25.08 3.72 7.77
CA LEU A 305 -25.97 3.85 8.91
C LEU A 305 -27.31 4.43 8.44
N GLY A 306 -28.40 3.78 8.84
CA GLY A 306 -29.75 4.32 8.73
C GLY A 306 -29.86 5.63 9.51
N LYS A 307 -30.67 6.55 8.99
CA LYS A 307 -31.05 7.76 9.72
C LYS A 307 -32.06 7.42 10.80
#